data_AF-A0A9X1TTA8-F1
#
_entry.id   AF-A0A9X1TTA8-F1
#
_cell.length_a   1.000
_cell.length_b   1.000
_cell.length_c   1.000
_cell.angle_alpha   90.00
_cell.angle_beta   90.00
_cell.angle_gamma   90.00
#
_symmetry.space_group_name_H-M   'P 1'
#
loop_
_entity.id
_entity.type
_entity.pdbx_description
1 polymer ?
#
loop_
_entity_poly.entity_id
_entity_poly.type
_entity_poly.pdbx_seq_one_letter_code
_entity_poly.pdbx_strand_id
1 'polypeptide(L)'
;MKNSLSLFDRFDNLDTSINKWLVANSINILRFTMGIVFVAFGVLKFFTGISPIESLATRTTSELTLGVFTGHSAMVFVATLECLIGFCFLTGMFLRVGVWLLALQMVGAMSPLFLYPSELFSGTMHAPTLEAQYIIKDIILIAAGMVIASTWTGARIVARPQGFRATLSKRVAGVYRDVSTVPYA
;
A
#
# COMPACT_ATOMS: atom_id res chain seq x y z
N MET A 1 -21.52 -10.67 -39.26
CA MET A 1 -20.06 -10.83 -38.99
C MET A 1 -19.28 -9.51 -38.94
N LYS A 2 -19.47 -8.52 -39.83
CA LYS A 2 -18.72 -7.23 -39.81
C LYS A 2 -18.88 -6.37 -38.54
N ASN A 3 -20.06 -6.33 -37.94
CA ASN A 3 -20.32 -5.53 -36.72
C ASN A 3 -19.61 -6.05 -35.47
N SER A 4 -19.30 -7.35 -35.42
CA SER A 4 -18.60 -7.93 -34.28
C SER A 4 -17.12 -7.58 -34.29
N LEU A 5 -16.50 -7.53 -35.48
CA LEU A 5 -15.09 -7.13 -35.65
C LEU A 5 -14.85 -5.68 -35.22
N SER A 6 -15.72 -4.74 -35.61
CA SER A 6 -15.55 -3.32 -35.23
C SER A 6 -15.75 -3.05 -33.73
N LEU A 7 -16.57 -3.85 -33.04
CA LEU A 7 -16.74 -3.76 -31.59
C LEU A 7 -15.50 -4.27 -30.86
N PHE A 8 -14.91 -5.37 -31.31
CA PHE A 8 -13.67 -5.89 -30.72
C PHE A 8 -12.49 -4.93 -30.94
N ASP A 9 -12.36 -4.35 -32.14
CA ASP A 9 -11.30 -3.36 -32.41
C ASP A 9 -11.47 -2.09 -31.56
N ARG A 10 -12.71 -1.63 -31.35
CA ARG A 10 -13.00 -0.50 -30.45
C ARG A 10 -12.67 -0.82 -28.99
N PHE A 11 -12.96 -2.05 -28.55
CA PHE A 11 -12.65 -2.51 -27.21
C PHE A 11 -11.14 -2.61 -26.98
N ASP A 12 -10.39 -3.19 -27.92
CA ASP A 12 -8.93 -3.30 -27.84
C ASP A 12 -8.25 -1.91 -27.82
N ASN A 13 -8.79 -0.95 -28.58
CA ASN A 13 -8.32 0.44 -28.55
C ASN A 13 -8.62 1.15 -27.23
N LEU A 14 -9.80 0.90 -26.63
CA LEU A 14 -10.15 1.40 -25.31
C LEU A 14 -9.25 0.82 -24.22
N ASP A 15 -9.07 -0.50 -24.21
CA ASP A 15 -8.21 -1.20 -23.24
C ASP A 15 -6.77 -0.70 -23.34
N THR A 16 -6.25 -0.56 -24.56
CA THR A 16 -4.91 0.00 -24.79
C THR A 16 -4.78 1.43 -24.27
N SER A 17 -5.82 2.26 -24.42
CA SER A 17 -5.83 3.65 -23.96
C SER A 17 -5.89 3.73 -22.44
N ILE A 18 -6.73 2.92 -21.80
CA ILE A 18 -6.84 2.80 -20.35
C ILE A 18 -5.53 2.30 -19.76
N ASN A 19 -4.92 1.27 -20.35
CA ASN A 19 -3.65 0.72 -19.91
C ASN A 19 -2.53 1.77 -19.95
N LYS A 20 -2.42 2.52 -21.06
CA LYS A 20 -1.46 3.64 -21.16
C LYS A 20 -1.67 4.69 -20.07
N TRP A 21 -2.94 5.06 -19.80
CA TRP A 21 -3.26 6.01 -18.75
C TRP A 21 -2.89 5.48 -17.35
N LEU A 22 -3.21 4.22 -17.06
CA LEU A 22 -2.88 3.57 -15.79
C LEU A 22 -1.37 3.51 -15.57
N VAL A 23 -0.59 3.10 -16.58
CA VAL A 23 0.86 3.04 -16.50
C VAL A 23 1.47 4.43 -16.29
N ALA A 24 0.94 5.46 -16.92
CA ALA A 24 1.43 6.83 -16.78
C ALA A 24 1.09 7.48 -15.43
N ASN A 25 -0.08 7.17 -14.84
CA ASN A 25 -0.60 7.93 -13.70
C ASN A 25 -0.66 7.16 -12.38
N SER A 26 -0.70 5.82 -12.39
CA SER A 26 -0.93 5.00 -11.18
C SER A 26 0.02 5.31 -10.03
N ILE A 27 1.33 5.42 -10.30
CA ILE A 27 2.34 5.71 -9.27
C ILE A 27 2.17 7.13 -8.73
N ASN A 28 1.91 8.11 -9.60
CA ASN A 28 1.70 9.49 -9.18
C ASN A 28 0.46 9.63 -8.31
N ILE A 29 -0.64 8.98 -8.70
CA ILE A 29 -1.88 8.92 -7.92
C ILE A 29 -1.61 8.25 -6.58
N LEU A 30 -0.96 7.08 -6.56
CA LEU A 30 -0.62 6.33 -5.34
C LEU A 30 0.19 7.18 -4.37
N ARG A 31 1.20 7.89 -4.87
CA ARG A 31 2.04 8.78 -4.08
C ARG A 31 1.22 9.94 -3.49
N PHE A 32 0.37 10.57 -4.29
CA PHE A 32 -0.42 11.71 -3.86
C PHE A 32 -1.49 11.31 -2.82
N THR A 33 -2.22 10.23 -3.07
CA THR A 33 -3.22 9.71 -2.12
C THR A 33 -2.59 9.28 -0.82
N MET A 34 -1.44 8.59 -0.88
CA MET A 34 -0.67 8.25 0.31
C MET A 34 -0.26 9.50 1.09
N GLY A 35 0.26 10.52 0.40
CA GLY A 35 0.62 11.80 1.00
C GLY A 35 -0.56 12.48 1.72
N ILE A 36 -1.73 12.55 1.06
CA ILE A 36 -2.95 13.09 1.66
C ILE A 36 -3.32 12.33 2.93
N VAL A 37 -3.35 10.99 2.87
CA VAL A 37 -3.76 10.14 3.99
C VAL A 37 -2.83 10.34 5.20
N PHE A 38 -1.51 10.39 4.97
CA PHE A 38 -0.53 10.63 6.03
C PHE A 38 -0.67 12.01 6.67
N VAL A 39 -0.84 13.07 5.87
CA VAL A 39 -1.07 14.41 6.43
C VAL A 39 -2.40 14.48 7.18
N ALA A 40 -3.48 13.95 6.62
CA ALA A 40 -4.79 13.98 7.26
C ALA A 40 -4.78 13.23 8.61
N PHE A 41 -4.23 12.02 8.65
CA PHE A 41 -4.13 11.24 9.88
C PHE A 41 -3.13 11.82 10.88
N GLY A 42 -2.01 12.37 10.41
CA GLY A 42 -1.05 13.07 11.26
C GLY A 42 -1.66 14.31 11.91
N VAL A 43 -2.39 15.13 11.14
CA VAL A 43 -3.05 16.33 11.66
C VAL A 43 -4.10 15.98 12.72
N LEU A 44 -4.88 14.92 12.50
CA LEU A 44 -5.87 14.46 13.47
C LEU A 44 -5.26 14.06 14.82
N LYS A 45 -4.01 13.57 14.83
CA LYS A 45 -3.32 13.15 16.06
C LYS A 45 -2.83 14.30 16.94
N PHE A 46 -2.85 15.55 16.46
CA PHE A 46 -2.63 16.71 17.34
C PHE A 46 -3.82 16.99 18.26
N PHE A 47 -5.01 16.49 17.92
CA PHE A 47 -6.22 16.68 18.71
C PHE A 47 -6.48 15.46 19.59
N THR A 48 -6.52 15.68 20.91
CA THR A 48 -6.71 14.62 21.92
C THR A 48 -8.14 14.06 21.88
N GLY A 49 -8.28 12.74 22.01
CA GLY A 49 -9.58 12.06 22.17
C GLY A 49 -10.33 11.76 20.87
N ILE A 50 -9.72 12.04 19.71
CA ILE A 50 -10.35 11.79 18.39
C ILE A 50 -9.94 10.44 17.81
N SER A 51 -8.73 9.96 18.11
CA SER A 51 -8.20 8.73 17.52
C SER A 51 -8.54 7.51 18.36
N PRO A 52 -9.22 6.48 17.81
CA PRO A 52 -9.51 5.23 18.53
C PRO A 52 -8.26 4.51 19.06
N ILE A 53 -7.12 4.73 18.42
CA ILE A 53 -5.84 4.04 18.69
C ILE A 53 -4.92 4.85 19.62
N GLU A 54 -5.30 6.04 20.06
CA GLU A 54 -4.45 6.97 20.82
C GLU A 54 -3.81 6.32 22.07
N SER A 55 -4.59 5.60 22.87
CA SER A 55 -4.12 4.92 24.07
C SER A 55 -3.07 3.84 23.75
N LEU A 56 -3.28 3.09 22.66
CA LEU A 56 -2.36 2.06 22.22
C LEU A 56 -1.08 2.67 21.64
N ALA A 57 -1.21 3.67 20.78
CA ALA A 57 -0.09 4.37 20.14
C ALA A 57 0.82 5.06 21.16
N THR A 58 0.27 5.70 22.18
CA THR A 58 1.04 6.35 23.26
C THR A 58 1.84 5.35 24.09
N ARG A 59 1.20 4.27 24.53
CA ARG A 59 1.87 3.19 25.30
C ARG A 59 2.99 2.56 24.47
N THR A 60 2.69 2.18 23.24
CA THR A 60 3.68 1.61 22.33
C THR A 60 4.86 2.55 22.08
N THR A 61 4.60 3.84 21.83
CA THR A 61 5.67 4.82 21.62
C THR A 61 6.52 4.99 22.88
N SER A 62 5.90 4.99 24.06
CA SER A 62 6.62 5.04 25.34
C SER A 62 7.53 3.82 25.51
N GLU A 63 7.04 2.61 25.24
CA GLU A 63 7.86 1.37 25.32
C GLU A 63 9.02 1.40 24.31
N LEU A 64 8.74 1.75 23.05
CA LEU A 64 9.76 1.80 22.00
C LEU A 64 10.80 2.90 22.21
N THR A 65 10.44 3.99 22.88
CA THR A 65 11.34 5.11 23.19
C THR A 65 11.96 4.99 24.58
N LEU A 66 11.82 3.84 25.24
CA LEU A 66 12.34 3.58 26.60
C LEU A 66 11.88 4.65 27.62
N GLY A 67 10.66 5.15 27.46
CA GLY A 67 10.05 6.17 28.31
C GLY A 67 10.50 7.61 28.04
N VAL A 68 11.27 7.87 26.98
CA VAL A 68 11.70 9.24 26.63
C VAL A 68 10.50 10.08 26.17
N PHE A 69 9.59 9.50 25.38
CA PHE A 69 8.36 10.16 24.94
C PHE A 69 7.15 9.49 25.56
N THR A 70 6.41 10.22 26.39
CA THR A 70 5.23 9.68 27.11
C THR A 70 3.97 10.53 26.86
N GLY A 71 2.82 9.87 26.89
CA GLY A 71 1.50 10.51 26.78
C GLY A 71 1.38 11.42 25.56
N HIS A 72 1.06 12.69 25.79
CA HIS A 72 0.85 13.67 24.72
C HIS A 72 2.10 13.92 23.86
N SER A 73 3.30 13.91 24.45
CA SER A 73 4.55 14.13 23.71
C SER A 73 4.82 13.01 22.67
N ALA A 74 4.48 11.78 23.02
CA ALA A 74 4.53 10.63 22.11
C ALA A 74 3.56 10.79 20.94
N MET A 75 2.33 11.24 21.19
CA MET A 75 1.36 11.51 20.11
C MET A 75 1.83 12.63 19.19
N VAL A 76 2.35 13.73 19.75
CA VAL A 76 2.88 14.85 18.97
C VAL A 76 4.06 14.42 18.10
N PHE A 77 4.94 13.56 18.63
CA PHE A 77 6.05 12.99 17.86
C PHE A 77 5.55 12.16 16.68
N VAL A 78 4.61 11.22 16.91
CA VAL A 78 4.00 10.40 15.87
C VAL A 78 3.25 11.25 14.84
N ALA A 79 2.47 12.23 15.29
CA ALA A 79 1.73 13.17 14.44
C ALA A 79 2.67 13.97 13.53
N THR A 80 3.80 14.43 14.08
CA THR A 80 4.82 15.16 13.33
C THR A 80 5.49 14.28 12.29
N LEU A 81 5.87 13.04 12.66
CA LEU A 81 6.44 12.07 11.72
C LEU A 81 5.50 11.78 10.56
N GLU A 82 4.22 11.54 10.83
CA GLU A 82 3.23 11.26 9.79
C GLU A 82 3.01 12.45 8.86
N CYS A 83 2.93 13.66 9.42
CA CYS A 83 2.87 14.88 8.61
C CYS A 83 4.10 15.01 7.71
N LEU A 84 5.31 14.81 8.24
CA LEU A 84 6.56 14.90 7.47
C LEU A 84 6.60 13.88 6.33
N ILE A 85 6.23 12.63 6.60
CA ILE A 85 6.12 11.58 5.57
C ILE A 85 5.12 11.99 4.50
N GLY A 86 3.94 12.47 4.91
CA GLY A 86 2.90 12.93 4.02
C GLY A 86 3.37 14.08 3.13
N PHE A 87 4.05 15.08 3.68
CA PHE A 87 4.63 16.19 2.93
C PHE A 87 5.70 15.74 1.93
N CYS A 88 6.58 14.80 2.31
CA CYS A 88 7.56 14.22 1.37
C CYS A 88 6.86 13.57 0.16
N PHE A 89 5.78 12.81 0.39
CA PHE A 89 5.03 12.19 -0.70
C PHE A 89 4.25 13.20 -1.55
N LEU A 90 3.60 14.19 -0.93
CA LEU A 90 2.84 15.24 -1.63
C LEU A 90 3.74 16.10 -2.53
N THR A 91 4.83 16.61 -1.97
CA THR A 91 5.76 17.49 -2.70
C THR A 91 6.62 16.73 -3.69
N GLY A 92 6.84 15.43 -3.46
CA GLY A 92 7.81 14.65 -4.21
C GLY A 92 9.26 15.03 -3.90
N MET A 93 9.49 15.88 -2.90
CA MET A 93 10.81 16.30 -2.47
C MET A 93 11.31 15.36 -1.37
N PHE A 94 12.60 15.04 -1.38
CA PHE A 94 13.21 14.11 -0.42
C PHE A 94 12.49 12.77 -0.30
N LEU A 95 11.93 12.27 -1.40
CA LEU A 95 11.17 11.01 -1.41
C LEU A 95 11.95 9.86 -0.75
N ARG A 96 13.28 9.82 -0.94
CA ARG A 96 14.18 8.86 -0.28
C ARG A 96 14.08 8.89 1.23
N VAL A 97 14.10 10.08 1.81
CA VAL A 97 13.91 10.27 3.25
C VAL A 97 12.49 9.88 3.63
N GLY A 98 11.48 10.29 2.86
CA GLY A 98 10.08 9.95 3.08
C GLY A 98 9.80 8.45 3.19
N VAL A 99 10.39 7.61 2.32
CA VAL A 99 10.20 6.14 2.43
C VAL A 99 10.98 5.55 3.60
N TRP A 100 12.18 6.04 3.91
CA TRP A 100 12.90 5.57 5.10
C TRP A 100 12.13 5.91 6.38
N LEU A 101 11.58 7.12 6.47
CA LEU A 101 10.70 7.54 7.56
C LEU A 101 9.42 6.69 7.59
N LEU A 102 8.81 6.42 6.44
CA LEU A 102 7.67 5.50 6.34
C LEU A 102 8.04 4.12 6.89
N ALA A 103 9.17 3.53 6.49
CA ALA A 103 9.59 2.22 6.96
C ALA A 103 9.75 2.18 8.47
N LEU A 104 10.39 3.20 9.05
CA LEU A 104 10.52 3.36 10.50
C LEU A 104 9.15 3.51 11.18
N GLN A 105 8.29 4.37 10.65
CA GLN A 105 6.94 4.61 11.15
C GLN A 105 6.10 3.32 11.13
N MET A 106 6.22 2.50 10.08
CA MET A 106 5.48 1.23 9.97
C MET A 106 5.96 0.20 10.99
N VAL A 107 7.27 0.15 11.32
CA VAL A 107 7.76 -0.67 12.43
C VAL A 107 7.12 -0.23 13.75
N GLY A 108 7.07 1.08 14.01
CA GLY A 108 6.41 1.64 15.17
C GLY A 108 4.92 1.29 15.23
N ALA A 109 4.19 1.55 14.15
CA ALA A 109 2.75 1.34 14.05
C ALA A 109 2.33 -0.14 14.14
N MET A 110 3.17 -1.07 13.65
CA MET A 110 2.89 -2.50 13.72
C MET A 110 3.36 -3.19 15.00
N SER A 111 4.24 -2.55 15.78
CA SER A 111 4.75 -3.12 17.03
C SER A 111 3.67 -3.50 18.07
N PRO A 112 2.49 -2.84 18.19
CA PRO A 112 1.44 -3.28 19.11
C PRO A 112 0.95 -4.71 18.84
N LEU A 113 1.04 -5.21 17.60
CA LEU A 113 0.66 -6.59 17.27
C LEU A 113 1.51 -7.63 18.02
N PHE A 114 2.75 -7.28 18.33
CA PHE A 114 3.67 -8.15 19.07
C PHE A 114 3.67 -7.83 20.57
N LEU A 115 3.51 -6.55 20.94
CA LEU A 115 3.53 -6.12 22.34
C LEU A 115 2.21 -6.39 23.07
N TYR A 116 1.08 -6.22 22.40
CA TYR A 116 -0.27 -6.30 22.98
C TYR A 116 -1.24 -7.21 22.19
N PRO A 117 -0.84 -8.44 21.82
CA PRO A 117 -1.69 -9.33 21.04
C PRO A 117 -3.00 -9.69 21.77
N SER A 118 -2.95 -9.81 23.11
CA SER A 118 -4.13 -10.12 23.92
C SER A 118 -5.19 -9.02 23.90
N GLU A 119 -4.80 -7.75 23.79
CA GLU A 119 -5.73 -6.62 23.66
C GLU A 119 -6.33 -6.58 22.25
N LEU A 120 -5.47 -6.79 21.24
CA LEU A 120 -5.83 -6.68 19.83
C LEU A 120 -6.70 -7.82 19.29
N PHE A 121 -6.57 -9.02 19.84
CA PHE A 121 -7.34 -10.21 19.46
C PHE A 121 -8.30 -10.67 20.57
N SER A 122 -8.85 -9.71 21.32
CA SER A 122 -9.78 -9.95 22.44
C SER A 122 -11.22 -10.26 22.02
N GLY A 123 -11.54 -10.22 20.73
CA GLY A 123 -12.88 -10.49 20.22
C GLY A 123 -13.33 -11.95 20.41
N THR A 124 -14.63 -12.20 20.25
CA THR A 124 -15.16 -13.57 20.27
C THR A 124 -14.44 -14.44 19.24
N MET A 125 -14.03 -15.64 19.64
CA MET A 125 -13.22 -16.56 18.81
C MET A 125 -11.87 -15.98 18.33
N HIS A 126 -11.22 -15.12 19.13
CA HIS A 126 -9.98 -14.42 18.77
C HIS A 126 -10.12 -13.49 17.56
N ALA A 127 -11.33 -12.93 17.34
CA ALA A 127 -11.56 -11.96 16.29
C ALA A 127 -10.77 -10.66 16.54
N PRO A 128 -10.23 -10.02 15.48
CA PRO A 128 -9.48 -8.78 15.60
C PRO A 128 -10.41 -7.61 15.99
N THR A 129 -10.00 -6.86 17.00
CA THR A 129 -10.60 -5.58 17.40
C THR A 129 -10.54 -4.55 16.27
N LEU A 130 -11.26 -3.42 16.41
CA LEU A 130 -11.17 -2.34 15.43
C LEU A 130 -9.74 -1.81 15.34
N GLU A 131 -9.05 -1.66 16.46
CA GLU A 131 -7.66 -1.25 16.54
C GLU A 131 -6.74 -2.21 15.77
N ALA A 132 -6.93 -3.53 15.93
CA ALA A 132 -6.18 -4.52 15.18
C ALA A 132 -6.41 -4.39 13.67
N GLN A 133 -7.65 -4.17 13.24
CA GLN A 133 -7.99 -3.96 11.82
C GLN A 133 -7.33 -2.69 11.26
N TYR A 134 -7.29 -1.62 12.06
CA TYR A 134 -6.62 -0.36 11.70
C TYR A 134 -5.11 -0.53 11.53
N ILE A 135 -4.45 -1.38 12.33
CA ILE A 135 -3.02 -1.64 12.19
C ILE A 135 -2.75 -2.59 11.02
N ILE A 136 -3.54 -3.64 10.86
CA ILE A 136 -3.31 -4.67 9.83
C ILE A 136 -3.43 -4.09 8.41
N LYS A 137 -4.36 -3.15 8.18
CA LYS A 137 -4.50 -2.52 6.85
C LYS A 137 -3.26 -1.73 6.43
N ASP A 138 -2.41 -1.28 7.36
CA ASP A 138 -1.23 -0.48 7.05
C ASP A 138 -0.16 -1.29 6.29
N ILE A 139 -0.27 -2.62 6.25
CA ILE A 139 0.53 -3.48 5.34
C ILE A 139 0.38 -3.02 3.87
N ILE A 140 -0.79 -2.51 3.49
CA ILE A 140 -1.03 -1.96 2.14
C ILE A 140 -0.16 -0.71 1.92
N LEU A 141 0.03 0.12 2.94
CA LEU A 141 0.89 1.30 2.87
C LEU A 141 2.37 0.91 2.73
N ILE A 142 2.80 -0.17 3.38
CA ILE A 142 4.15 -0.72 3.18
C ILE A 142 4.34 -1.12 1.72
N ALA A 143 3.41 -1.90 1.16
CA ALA A 143 3.47 -2.32 -0.24
C ALA A 143 3.46 -1.11 -1.19
N ALA A 144 2.63 -0.10 -0.93
CA ALA A 144 2.61 1.15 -1.70
C ALA A 144 3.95 1.89 -1.62
N GLY A 145 4.55 1.99 -0.43
CA GLY A 145 5.87 2.57 -0.22
C GLY A 145 6.96 1.86 -1.00
N MET A 146 6.93 0.53 -1.06
CA MET A 146 7.86 -0.27 -1.89
C MET A 146 7.71 0.05 -3.39
N VAL A 147 6.47 0.18 -3.88
CA VAL A 147 6.22 0.57 -5.28
C VAL A 147 6.79 1.96 -5.56
N ILE A 148 6.54 2.94 -4.68
CA ILE A 148 7.08 4.29 -4.82
C ILE A 148 8.62 4.26 -4.79
N ALA A 149 9.22 3.52 -3.88
CA ALA A 149 10.68 3.38 -3.76
C ALA A 149 11.33 2.77 -5.00
N SER A 150 10.66 1.80 -5.64
CA SER A 150 11.15 1.16 -6.87
C SER A 150 11.31 2.14 -8.03
N THR A 151 10.58 3.25 -8.04
CA THR A 151 10.69 4.24 -9.13
C THR A 151 12.02 4.97 -9.14
N TRP A 152 12.72 5.04 -8.00
CA TRP A 152 14.02 5.70 -7.89
C TRP A 152 15.16 4.81 -8.35
N THR A 153 15.01 3.49 -8.27
CA THR A 153 15.97 2.52 -8.82
C THR A 153 15.84 2.38 -10.34
N GLY A 154 15.00 3.20 -10.98
CA GLY A 154 14.78 3.20 -12.42
C GLY A 154 13.72 2.19 -12.88
N ALA A 155 13.03 1.50 -11.96
CA ALA A 155 11.93 0.63 -12.34
C ALA A 155 10.81 1.45 -13.00
N ARG A 156 10.24 0.90 -14.08
CA ARG A 156 9.14 1.50 -14.84
C ARG A 156 8.09 0.44 -15.09
N ILE A 157 6.83 0.82 -14.89
CA ILE A 157 5.71 0.01 -15.35
C ILE A 157 5.67 0.14 -16.87
N VAL A 158 5.59 -0.98 -17.58
CA VAL A 158 5.56 -1.00 -19.05
C VAL A 158 4.23 -1.58 -19.50
N ALA A 159 3.45 -0.76 -20.21
CA ALA A 159 2.26 -1.21 -20.92
C ALA A 159 2.69 -2.03 -22.15
N ARG A 160 2.51 -3.35 -22.13
CA ARG A 160 2.55 -4.15 -23.36
C ARG A 160 1.11 -4.33 -23.85
N PRO A 161 0.74 -3.80 -25.03
CA PRO A 161 -0.57 -4.07 -25.60
C PRO A 161 -0.67 -5.58 -25.86
N GLN A 162 -1.57 -6.25 -25.15
CA GLN A 162 -1.96 -7.62 -25.43
C GLN A 162 -3.35 -7.52 -26.07
N GLY A 163 -3.43 -7.60 -27.40
CA GLY A 163 -4.73 -7.65 -28.06
C GLY A 163 -5.51 -8.84 -27.52
N PHE A 164 -6.82 -8.68 -27.30
CA PHE A 164 -7.67 -9.70 -26.68
C PHE A 164 -7.54 -11.08 -27.37
N ARG A 165 -7.37 -11.08 -28.70
CA ARG A 165 -7.10 -12.29 -29.50
C ARG A 165 -5.78 -12.99 -29.16
N ALA A 166 -4.71 -12.25 -28.87
CA ALA A 166 -3.42 -12.82 -28.49
C ALA A 166 -3.47 -13.45 -27.09
N THR A 167 -4.25 -12.87 -26.19
CA THR A 167 -4.47 -13.42 -24.83
C THR A 167 -5.32 -14.70 -24.89
N LEU A 168 -6.37 -14.71 -25.71
CA LEU A 168 -7.18 -15.92 -25.94
C LEU A 168 -6.38 -17.02 -26.64
N SER A 169 -5.59 -16.70 -27.68
CA SER A 169 -4.77 -17.71 -28.37
C SER A 169 -3.69 -18.29 -27.47
N LYS A 170 -3.06 -17.49 -26.61
CA LYS A 170 -2.11 -17.98 -25.58
C LYS A 170 -2.78 -18.90 -24.56
N ARG A 171 -4.00 -18.58 -24.10
CA ARG A 171 -4.74 -19.44 -23.17
C ARG A 171 -5.11 -20.78 -23.81
N VAL A 172 -5.54 -20.77 -25.07
CA VAL A 172 -5.87 -22.01 -25.80
C VAL A 172 -4.62 -22.84 -26.10
N ALA A 173 -3.51 -22.21 -26.51
CA ALA A 173 -2.24 -22.90 -26.76
C ALA A 173 -1.63 -23.53 -25.50
N GLY A 174 -1.87 -22.96 -24.31
CA GLY A 174 -1.44 -23.53 -23.03
C GLY A 174 -2.21 -24.76 -22.58
N VAL A 175 -3.41 -25.01 -23.11
CA VAL A 175 -4.24 -26.18 -22.80
C VAL A 175 -3.85 -27.39 -23.67
N TYR A 176 -3.27 -27.15 -24.85
CA TYR A 176 -2.76 -28.18 -25.76
C TYR A 176 -1.23 -28.33 -25.65
N ARG A 177 -0.70 -28.39 -24.42
CA ARG A 177 0.67 -28.89 -24.23
C ARG A 177 0.61 -30.41 -24.36
N ASP A 178 1.17 -30.89 -25.45
CA ASP A 178 1.23 -32.28 -25.84
C ASP A 178 1.70 -33.18 -24.67
N VAL A 179 0.94 -34.25 -24.40
CA VAL A 179 1.18 -35.21 -23.30
C VAL A 179 2.32 -36.18 -23.68
N SER A 180 3.22 -35.79 -24.59
CA SER A 180 4.23 -36.67 -25.19
C SER A 180 5.61 -36.60 -24.54
N THR A 181 5.79 -35.88 -23.43
CA THR A 181 7.04 -35.94 -22.64
C THR A 181 6.80 -36.48 -21.23
N VAL A 182 6.41 -37.75 -21.15
CA VAL A 182 6.67 -38.58 -19.95
C VAL A 182 7.74 -39.60 -20.36
N PRO A 183 9.00 -39.45 -19.92
CA PRO A 183 9.98 -40.52 -20.11
C PRO A 183 9.52 -41.72 -19.28
N TYR A 184 9.28 -42.85 -19.94
CA TYR A 184 9.20 -44.15 -19.27
C TYR A 184 10.57 -44.42 -18.64
N ALA A 185 10.59 -44.43 -17.31
CA ALA A 185 11.66 -45.03 -16.51
C ALA A 185 11.17 -46.39 -16.00
#